data_AF-A0A532ULM3-F1
#
_entry.id   AF-A0A532ULM3-F1
#
_cell.length_a   1.000
_cell.length_b   1.000
_cell.length_c   1.000
_cell.angle_alpha   90.00
_cell.angle_beta   90.00
_cell.angle_gamma   90.00
#
_symmetry.space_group_name_H-M   'P 1'
#
loop_
_entity.id
_entity.type
_entity.pdbx_description
1 polymer ?
#
loop_
_entity_poly.entity_id
_entity_poly.type
_entity_poly.pdbx_seq_one_letter_code
_entity_poly.pdbx_strand_id
1 'polypeptide(L)' 'MRKQADEEGISSIAMPLIGAEYGGLSWKKVRPIIEQVFKDWPGTLYVYEEFVPGE' A
#
# COMPACT_ATOMS: atom_id res chain seq x y z
N MET A 1 -7.05 -7.30 3.10
CA MET A 1 -7.10 -6.58 1.81
C MET A 1 -6.70 -7.46 0.65
N ARG A 2 -5.46 -7.99 0.56
CA ARG A 2 -5.03 -8.87 -0.55
C ARG A 2 -6.02 -9.98 -0.93
N LYS A 3 -6.41 -10.81 0.05
CA LYS A 3 -7.37 -11.92 -0.16
C LYS A 3 -8.70 -11.45 -0.75
N GLN A 4 -9.27 -10.36 -0.24
CA GLN A 4 -10.51 -9.79 -0.75
C GLN A 4 -10.34 -9.31 -2.19
N ALA A 5 -9.21 -8.64 -2.47
CA ALA A 5 -8.88 -8.15 -3.79
C ALA A 5 -8.75 -9.31 -4.80
N ASP A 6 -8.17 -10.43 -4.40
CA ASP A 6 -8.12 -11.66 -5.22
C ASP A 6 -9.53 -12.22 -5.49
N GLU A 7 -10.37 -12.34 -4.44
CA GLU A 7 -11.73 -12.86 -4.54
C GLU A 7 -12.64 -11.98 -5.41
N GLU A 8 -12.40 -10.67 -5.43
CA GLU A 8 -13.15 -9.70 -6.21
C GLU A 8 -12.56 -9.43 -7.60
N GLY A 9 -11.44 -10.07 -7.96
CA GLY A 9 -10.79 -9.87 -9.26
C GLY A 9 -10.16 -8.48 -9.42
N ILE A 10 -9.79 -7.83 -8.33
CA ILE A 10 -9.11 -6.53 -8.33
C ILE A 10 -7.65 -6.74 -8.72
N SER A 11 -7.22 -6.04 -9.77
CA SER A 11 -5.85 -6.13 -10.31
C SER A 11 -4.92 -5.03 -9.79
N SER A 12 -5.45 -3.98 -9.15
CA SER A 12 -4.65 -2.88 -8.63
C SER A 12 -5.27 -2.23 -7.40
N ILE A 13 -4.43 -1.87 -6.42
CA ILE A 13 -4.83 -1.08 -5.25
C ILE A 13 -3.91 0.13 -5.16
N ALA A 14 -4.48 1.30 -4.89
CA ALA A 14 -3.73 2.51 -4.55
C ALA A 14 -4.02 2.92 -3.11
N MET A 15 -3.00 3.32 -2.35
CA MET A 15 -3.15 3.74 -0.95
C MET A 15 -2.17 4.85 -0.55
N PRO A 16 -2.52 5.71 0.43
CA PRO A 16 -1.56 6.63 1.04
C PRO A 16 -0.60 5.90 2.01
N LEU A 17 0.28 6.65 2.67
CA LEU A 17 1.15 6.19 3.77
C LEU A 17 0.34 5.72 5.00
N ILE A 18 -0.18 4.49 4.96
CA ILE A 18 -1.03 3.97 6.04
C ILE A 18 -0.25 3.84 7.35
N GLY A 19 -0.80 4.40 8.42
CA GLY A 19 -0.27 4.29 9.78
C GLY A 19 1.02 5.07 10.05
N ALA A 20 1.67 5.68 9.06
CA ALA A 20 2.95 6.35 9.28
C ALA A 20 2.80 7.75 9.90
N GLU A 21 1.98 8.62 9.30
CA GLU A 21 1.83 10.03 9.71
C GLU A 21 1.04 10.16 11.01
N TYR A 22 -0.28 10.39 10.91
CA TYR A 22 -1.17 10.47 12.08
C TYR A 22 -1.17 9.20 12.93
N GLY A 23 -0.77 8.06 12.35
CA GLY A 23 -0.65 6.78 13.06
C GLY A 23 0.64 6.62 13.87
N GLY A 24 1.63 7.51 13.71
CA GLY A 24 2.86 7.52 14.50
C GLY A 24 3.82 6.35 14.23
N LEU A 25 3.57 5.50 13.22
CA LEU A 25 4.47 4.43 12.85
C LEU A 25 5.60 4.96 11.95
N SER A 26 6.79 4.37 12.06
CA SER A 26 7.86 4.73 11.15
C SER A 26 7.59 4.12 9.77
N TRP A 27 7.52 4.94 8.71
CA TRP A 27 7.36 4.44 7.34
C TRP A 27 8.47 3.44 6.95
N LYS A 28 9.71 3.68 7.42
CA LYS A 28 10.85 2.75 7.25
C LYS A 28 10.58 1.34 7.80
N LYS A 29 9.67 1.20 8.77
CA LYS A 29 9.23 -0.08 9.33
C LYS A 29 7.95 -0.62 8.66
N VAL A 30 7.03 0.26 8.26
CA VAL A 30 5.76 -0.14 7.64
C VAL A 30 5.96 -0.63 6.20
N ARG A 31 6.77 0.07 5.41
CA ARG A 31 7.06 -0.29 4.01
C ARG A 31 7.47 -1.77 3.81
N PRO A 32 8.49 -2.31 4.52
CA PRO A 32 8.89 -3.70 4.31
C PRO A 32 7.78 -4.70 4.69
N ILE A 33 6.89 -4.35 5.63
CA ILE A 33 5.73 -5.19 5.99
C ILE A 33 4.73 -5.22 4.83
N ILE A 34 4.43 -4.07 4.24
CA ILE A 34 3.54 -3.99 3.06
C ILE A 34 4.13 -4.80 1.90
N GLU A 35 5.41 -4.58 1.59
CA GLU A 35 6.12 -5.33 0.54
C GLU A 35 6.04 -6.84 0.81
N GLN A 36 6.29 -7.29 2.05
CA GLN A 36 6.23 -8.71 2.41
C GLN A 36 4.82 -9.31 2.28
N VAL A 37 3.77 -8.57 2.65
CA VAL A 37 2.38 -9.05 2.59
C VAL A 37 1.91 -9.16 1.14
N PHE A 38 2.31 -8.22 0.28
CA PHE A 38 1.88 -8.16 -1.11
C PHE A 38 2.85 -8.82 -2.10
N LYS A 39 4.01 -9.32 -1.65
CA LYS A 39 5.04 -9.90 -2.55
C LYS A 39 4.54 -10.98 -3.52
N ASP A 40 3.57 -11.80 -3.08
CA ASP A 40 3.02 -12.92 -3.86
C ASP A 40 1.64 -12.59 -4.43
N TRP A 41 1.19 -11.33 -4.33
CA TRP A 41 -0.08 -10.90 -4.91
C TRP A 41 0.10 -10.68 -6.42
N PRO A 42 -0.74 -11.26 -7.29
CA PRO A 42 -0.63 -11.03 -8.74
C PRO A 42 -1.00 -9.61 -9.19
N GLY A 43 -1.65 -8.81 -8.32
CA GLY A 43 -2.02 -7.42 -8.61
C GLY A 43 -0.88 -6.42 -8.35
N THR A 44 -1.12 -5.16 -8.71
CA THR A 44 -0.17 -4.05 -8.49
C THR A 44 -0.59 -3.19 -7.31
N LEU A 45 0.34 -2.92 -6.39
CA LEU A 45 0.13 -2.01 -5.27
C LEU A 45 0.84 -0.68 -5.52
N TYR A 46 0.08 0.41 -5.52
CA TYR A 46 0.61 1.78 -5.57
C TYR A 46 0.53 2.41 -4.18
N VAL A 47 1.65 2.96 -3.72
CA VAL A 47 1.72 3.74 -2.48
C VAL A 47 2.12 5.17 -2.82
N TYR A 48 1.25 6.13 -2.48
CA TYR A 48 1.56 7.55 -2.65
C TYR A 48 2.32 8.06 -1.43
N GLU A 49 3.58 8.45 -1.61
CA GLU A 49 4.45 8.95 -0.54
C GLU A 49 4.42 10.48 -0.41
N GLU A 50 4.36 11.21 -1.53
CA GLU A 50 4.37 12.67 -1.55
C GLU A 50 3.17 13.19 -2.33
N PHE A 51 2.53 14.24 -1.79
CA PHE A 51 1.58 15.04 -2.55
C PHE A 51 2.35 16.12 -3.31
N VAL A 52 2.26 16.09 -4.63
CA VAL A 52 2.80 17.14 -5.50
C VAL A 52 1.63 17.99 -6.01
N PRO A 53 1.49 19.25 -5.57
CA PRO A 53 0.40 20.11 -6.03
C PRO A 53 0.53 20.39 -7.54
N GLY A 54 -0.50 20.01 -8.31
CA GLY A 54 -0.59 20.31 -9.74
C GLY A 54 -0.11 19.20 -10.69
N GLU A 55 0.26 18.03 -10.15
CA GLU A 55 0.39 16.76 -10.89
C GLU A 55 -0.77 15.80 -10.59
#